data_AF-A0A2V6H7L7-F1
#
_entry.id   AF-A0A2V6H7L7-F1
#
_cell.length_a   1.000
_cell.length_b   1.000
_cell.length_c   1.000
_cell.angle_alpha   90.00
_cell.angle_beta   90.00
_cell.angle_gamma   90.00
#
_symmetry.space_group_name_H-M   'P 1'
#
loop_
_entity.id
_entity.type
_entity.pdbx_description
1 polymer ?
#
loop_
_entity_poly.entity_id
_entity_poly.type
_entity_poly.pdbx_seq_one_letter_code
_entity_poly.pdbx_strand_id
1 'polypeptide(L)'
;ALWTRTFDRELRDIFSLQQEIARAVAESLKVTLLGSNEKSAQMASNSVQAHNAYLQAHFHFQRRNLEDYRKAITYFDQAIQLDPNYALAYAERAEVWTMIGDLAGERATAYPKARSDAEKAVEIAPALAEAYAALGWVRFFGEW
;
A
#
# COMPACT_ATOMS: atom_id res chain seq x y z
N ALA A 1 12.84 -22.22 -14.35
CA ALA A 1 11.43 -22.59 -14.52
C ALA A 1 10.80 -22.82 -13.15
N LEU A 2 10.41 -21.74 -12.46
CA LEU A 2 9.52 -21.84 -11.30
C LEU A 2 8.09 -21.81 -11.88
N TRP A 3 7.13 -22.51 -11.28
CA TRP A 3 5.69 -22.52 -11.63
C TRP A 3 5.22 -23.54 -12.67
N THR A 4 5.60 -24.80 -12.52
CA THR A 4 4.72 -25.86 -13.03
C THR A 4 4.77 -27.09 -12.13
N ARG A 5 3.73 -27.27 -11.32
CA ARG A 5 3.40 -28.55 -10.68
C ARG A 5 2.00 -28.91 -11.17
N THR A 6 1.89 -30.05 -11.85
CA THR A 6 0.61 -30.57 -12.34
C THR A 6 -0.01 -31.40 -11.23
N PHE A 7 -1.18 -30.99 -10.73
CA PHE A 7 -1.91 -31.70 -9.69
C PHE A 7 -3.10 -32.42 -10.32
N ASP A 8 -2.89 -33.70 -10.62
CA ASP A 8 -3.85 -34.55 -11.30
C ASP A 8 -4.37 -35.58 -10.30
N ARG A 9 -5.46 -35.27 -9.57
CA ARG A 9 -6.17 -36.24 -8.71
C ARG A 9 -7.68 -36.00 -8.68
N GLU A 10 -8.39 -37.12 -8.56
CA GLU A 10 -9.84 -37.28 -8.71
C GLU A 10 -10.68 -36.35 -7.81
N LEU A 11 -11.80 -35.90 -8.37
CA LEU A 11 -12.79 -34.90 -7.92
C LEU A 11 -13.34 -35.02 -6.47
N ARG A 12 -12.90 -35.99 -5.66
CA ARG A 12 -13.35 -36.17 -4.27
C ARG A 12 -12.59 -35.30 -3.27
N ASP A 13 -11.46 -34.73 -3.66
CA ASP A 13 -10.52 -34.07 -2.74
C ASP A 13 -10.33 -32.57 -3.00
N ILE A 14 -11.33 -31.92 -3.61
CA ILE A 14 -11.24 -30.51 -4.01
C ILE A 14 -10.98 -29.56 -2.83
N PHE A 15 -11.47 -29.91 -1.64
CA PHE A 15 -11.21 -29.14 -0.42
C PHE A 15 -9.78 -29.31 0.09
N SER A 16 -9.21 -30.52 0.02
CA SER A 16 -7.80 -30.75 0.36
C SER A 16 -6.88 -30.08 -0.65
N LEU A 17 -7.25 -30.10 -1.93
CA LEU A 17 -6.53 -29.38 -2.98
C LEU A 17 -6.57 -27.86 -2.74
N GLN A 18 -7.73 -27.30 -2.36
CA GLN A 18 -7.84 -25.89 -1.97
C GLN A 18 -6.96 -25.57 -0.75
N GLN A 19 -6.92 -26.46 0.24
CA GLN A 19 -6.10 -26.28 1.44
C GLN A 19 -4.60 -26.37 1.15
N GLU A 20 -4.19 -27.25 0.23
CA GLU A 20 -2.81 -27.37 -0.22
C GLU A 20 -2.38 -26.16 -1.06
N ILE A 21 -3.23 -25.68 -1.97
CA ILE A 21 -2.99 -24.44 -2.73
C ILE A 21 -2.87 -23.26 -1.76
N ALA A 22 -3.80 -23.11 -0.81
CA ALA A 22 -3.76 -22.04 0.17
C ALA A 22 -2.47 -22.09 1.01
N ARG A 23 -2.04 -23.29 1.44
CA ARG A 23 -0.79 -23.46 2.19
C ARG A 23 0.45 -23.16 1.34
N ALA A 24 0.51 -23.63 0.09
CA ALA A 24 1.63 -23.35 -0.81
C ALA A 24 1.76 -21.85 -1.14
N VAL A 25 0.62 -21.16 -1.34
CA VAL A 25 0.57 -19.71 -1.51
C VAL A 25 1.04 -19.01 -0.24
N ALA A 26 0.54 -19.41 0.94
CA ALA A 26 0.97 -18.84 2.22
C ALA A 26 2.46 -19.07 2.52
N GLU A 27 3.02 -20.24 2.20
CA GLU A 27 4.44 -20.55 2.39
C GLU A 27 5.33 -19.75 1.43
N SER A 28 4.94 -19.60 0.16
CA SER A 28 5.70 -18.78 -0.79
C SER A 28 5.67 -17.29 -0.44
N LEU A 29 4.52 -16.79 0.04
CA LEU A 29 4.39 -15.45 0.61
C LEU A 29 5.27 -15.31 1.86
N LYS A 30 5.24 -16.28 2.77
CA LYS A 30 6.04 -16.27 4.01
C LYS A 30 7.54 -16.30 3.72
N VAL A 31 8.02 -17.06 2.74
CA VAL A 31 9.45 -17.05 2.34
C VAL A 31 9.85 -15.71 1.72
N THR A 32 8.96 -15.10 0.94
CA THR A 32 9.18 -13.76 0.35
C THR A 32 9.20 -12.67 1.43
N LEU A 33 8.35 -12.80 2.45
CA LEU A 33 8.22 -11.85 3.58
C LEU A 33 9.23 -12.07 4.72
N LEU A 34 9.75 -13.29 4.88
CA LEU A 34 10.78 -13.62 5.90
C LEU A 34 12.20 -13.49 5.37
N GLY A 35 12.40 -13.48 4.04
CA GLY A 35 13.69 -13.21 3.41
C GLY A 35 14.03 -11.71 3.34
N SER A 36 13.10 -10.83 3.70
CA SER A 36 13.25 -9.40 3.61
C SER A 36 13.61 -8.78 4.96
N ASN A 37 14.90 -8.45 5.05
CA ASN A 37 15.51 -7.43 5.90
C ASN A 37 14.53 -6.31 6.30
N GLU A 38 14.68 -5.79 7.52
CA GLU A 38 14.09 -4.58 8.16
C GLU A 38 13.08 -3.71 7.37
N LYS A 39 13.31 -3.42 6.09
CA LYS A 39 12.35 -2.85 5.14
C LYS A 39 10.97 -3.50 5.17
N SER A 40 10.86 -4.83 5.21
CA SER A 40 9.54 -5.47 5.27
C SER A 40 8.84 -5.25 6.60
N ALA A 41 9.59 -5.11 7.70
CA ALA A 41 9.00 -4.75 8.98
C ALA A 41 8.53 -3.28 8.98
N GLN A 42 9.25 -2.37 8.33
CA GLN A 42 8.88 -0.95 8.21
C GLN A 42 7.66 -0.72 7.31
N MET A 43 7.47 -1.56 6.30
CA MET A 43 6.31 -1.53 5.39
C MET A 43 5.12 -2.37 5.87
N ALA A 44 5.28 -3.15 6.94
CA ALA A 44 4.23 -4.02 7.45
C ALA A 44 3.28 -3.25 8.37
N SER A 45 1.99 -3.41 8.13
CA SER A 45 0.94 -3.05 9.08
C SER A 45 0.80 -4.15 10.14
N ASN A 46 0.44 -3.76 11.37
CA ASN A 46 0.13 -4.72 12.43
C ASN A 46 -1.29 -5.31 12.30
N SER A 47 -2.07 -4.80 11.36
CA SER A 47 -3.44 -5.21 11.07
C SER A 47 -3.56 -5.76 9.65
N VAL A 48 -4.02 -7.01 9.52
CA VAL A 48 -4.31 -7.64 8.23
C VAL A 48 -5.40 -6.87 7.48
N GLN A 49 -6.40 -6.37 8.20
CA GLN A 49 -7.46 -5.56 7.62
C GLN A 49 -6.94 -4.23 7.08
N ALA A 50 -6.02 -3.57 7.80
CA ALA A 50 -5.38 -2.35 7.33
C ALA A 50 -4.52 -2.62 6.09
N HIS A 51 -3.79 -3.75 6.06
CA HIS A 51 -3.00 -4.13 4.90
C HIS A 51 -3.89 -4.42 3.68
N ASN A 52 -5.02 -5.10 3.86
CA ASN A 52 -5.97 -5.33 2.78
C ASN A 52 -6.55 -4.02 2.23
N ALA A 53 -6.92 -3.08 3.11
CA ALA A 53 -7.37 -1.75 2.69
C ALA A 53 -6.27 -0.99 1.93
N TYR A 54 -5.03 -1.04 2.41
CA TYR A 54 -3.87 -0.47 1.73
C TYR A 54 -3.68 -1.07 0.32
N LEU A 55 -3.79 -2.38 0.16
CA LEU A 55 -3.65 -3.02 -1.16
C LEU A 55 -4.75 -2.58 -2.14
N GLN A 56 -5.99 -2.39 -1.66
CA GLN A 56 -7.07 -1.82 -2.48
C GLN A 56 -6.77 -0.36 -2.87
N ALA A 57 -6.27 0.43 -1.91
CA ALA A 57 -5.87 1.81 -2.16
C ALA A 57 -4.78 1.90 -3.22
N HIS A 58 -3.72 1.09 -3.07
CA HIS A 58 -2.61 0.98 -4.00
C HIS A 58 -3.08 0.56 -5.40
N PHE A 59 -3.97 -0.44 -5.49
CA PHE A 59 -4.56 -0.87 -6.75
C PHE A 59 -5.24 0.29 -7.49
N HIS A 60 -6.08 1.07 -6.79
CA HIS A 60 -6.72 2.24 -7.38
C HIS A 60 -5.71 3.34 -7.74
N PHE A 61 -4.69 3.58 -6.89
CA PHE A 61 -3.64 4.54 -7.17
C PHE A 61 -2.87 4.22 -8.46
N GLN A 62 -2.62 2.94 -8.76
CA GLN A 62 -1.93 2.53 -9.99
C GLN A 62 -2.76 2.72 -11.27
N ARG A 63 -4.07 2.99 -11.18
CA ARG A 63 -4.92 3.24 -12.36
C ARG A 63 -4.79 4.66 -12.93
N ARG A 64 -4.06 5.53 -12.23
CA ARG A 64 -3.59 6.85 -12.70
C ARG A 64 -4.68 7.75 -13.30
N ASN A 65 -5.85 7.81 -12.68
CA ASN A 65 -6.93 8.74 -13.07
C ASN A 65 -7.67 9.29 -11.83
N LEU A 66 -8.36 10.42 -12.01
CA LEU A 66 -8.96 11.16 -10.89
C LEU A 66 -10.03 10.38 -10.13
N GLU A 67 -10.85 9.58 -10.82
CA GLU A 67 -11.89 8.78 -10.16
C GLU A 67 -11.26 7.73 -9.24
N ASP A 68 -10.28 6.99 -9.75
CA ASP A 68 -9.57 5.99 -8.95
C ASP A 68 -8.71 6.63 -7.86
N TYR A 69 -8.14 7.82 -8.06
CA TYR A 69 -7.44 8.53 -6.98
C TYR A 69 -8.36 8.85 -5.80
N ARG A 70 -9.60 9.29 -6.06
CA ARG A 70 -10.57 9.52 -4.97
C ARG A 70 -10.92 8.21 -4.24
N LYS A 71 -11.02 7.08 -4.97
CA LYS A 71 -11.21 5.75 -4.34
C LYS A 71 -9.99 5.34 -3.51
N ALA A 72 -8.78 5.60 -4.02
CA ALA A 72 -7.54 5.32 -3.32
C ALA A 72 -7.49 6.09 -1.98
N ILE A 73 -7.86 7.37 -1.95
CA ILE A 73 -7.97 8.14 -0.70
C ILE A 73 -8.89 7.42 0.30
N THR A 74 -10.10 7.01 -0.11
CA THR A 74 -11.05 6.32 0.79
C THR A 74 -10.45 5.05 1.41
N TYR A 75 -9.74 4.26 0.62
CA TYR A 75 -9.12 3.03 1.12
C TYR A 75 -7.87 3.29 1.97
N PHE A 76 -7.07 4.32 1.64
CA PHE A 76 -5.97 4.74 2.52
C PHE A 76 -6.49 5.28 3.85
N ASP A 77 -7.59 6.05 3.84
CA ASP A 77 -8.27 6.51 5.06
C ASP A 77 -8.69 5.32 5.93
N GLN A 78 -9.27 4.28 5.31
CA GLN A 78 -9.62 3.05 6.01
C GLN A 78 -8.39 2.31 6.56
N ALA A 79 -7.31 2.21 5.78
CA ALA A 79 -6.07 1.59 6.22
C ALA A 79 -5.49 2.30 7.45
N ILE A 80 -5.47 3.63 7.42
CA ILE A 80 -4.97 4.49 8.51
C ILE A 80 -5.88 4.45 9.73
N GLN A 81 -7.21 4.36 9.54
CA GLN A 81 -8.14 4.20 10.66
C GLN A 81 -7.92 2.85 11.38
N LEU A 82 -7.60 1.80 10.63
CA LEU A 82 -7.36 0.46 11.15
C LEU A 82 -5.96 0.29 11.74
N ASP A 83 -4.96 0.99 11.21
CA ASP A 83 -3.60 1.09 11.76
C ASP A 83 -3.07 2.53 11.64
N PRO A 84 -3.23 3.35 12.70
CA PRO A 84 -2.74 4.74 12.71
C PRO A 84 -1.22 4.89 12.62
N ASN A 85 -0.47 3.79 12.75
CA ASN A 85 0.99 3.77 12.60
C ASN A 85 1.42 3.19 11.25
N TYR A 86 0.50 3.09 10.28
CA TYR A 86 0.84 2.57 8.96
C TYR A 86 1.54 3.62 8.07
N ALA A 87 2.82 3.86 8.33
CA ALA A 87 3.62 4.90 7.67
C ALA A 87 3.55 4.88 6.13
N LEU A 88 3.54 3.68 5.53
CA LEU A 88 3.46 3.53 4.08
C LEU A 88 2.12 4.01 3.52
N ALA A 89 1.00 3.81 4.23
CA ALA A 89 -0.30 4.32 3.81
C ALA A 89 -0.35 5.84 3.83
N TYR A 90 0.28 6.49 4.82
CA TYR A 90 0.44 7.95 4.84
C TYR A 90 1.30 8.43 3.67
N ALA A 91 2.45 7.79 3.42
CA ALA A 91 3.35 8.18 2.32
C ALA A 91 2.65 8.11 0.95
N GLU A 92 1.97 7.00 0.64
CA GLU A 92 1.28 6.87 -0.64
C GLU A 92 0.03 7.77 -0.74
N ARG A 93 -0.72 7.97 0.36
CA ARG A 93 -1.85 8.91 0.37
C ARG A 93 -1.41 10.34 0.09
N ALA A 94 -0.22 10.74 0.57
CA ALA A 94 0.37 12.04 0.24
C ALA A 94 0.60 12.21 -1.27
N GLU A 95 1.15 11.19 -1.94
CA GLU A 95 1.32 11.22 -3.40
C GLU A 95 -0.03 11.31 -4.11
N VAL A 96 -1.04 10.57 -3.67
CA VAL A 96 -2.39 10.64 -4.26
C VAL A 96 -2.97 12.05 -4.11
N TRP A 97 -2.81 12.70 -2.96
CA TRP A 97 -3.23 14.07 -2.77
C TRP A 97 -2.52 15.03 -3.73
N THR A 98 -1.21 14.89 -3.96
CA THR A 98 -0.51 15.72 -4.96
C THR A 98 -1.08 15.54 -6.36
N MET A 99 -1.35 14.30 -6.76
CA MET A 99 -1.92 13.99 -8.08
C MET A 99 -3.33 14.55 -8.25
N ILE A 100 -4.17 14.48 -7.21
CA ILE A 100 -5.50 15.10 -7.20
C ILE A 100 -5.36 16.62 -7.33
N GLY A 101 -4.47 17.24 -6.56
CA GLY A 101 -4.23 18.67 -6.61
C GLY A 101 -3.88 19.16 -8.02
N ASP A 102 -3.04 18.41 -8.73
CA ASP A 102 -2.63 18.74 -10.09
C ASP A 102 -3.74 18.49 -11.12
N LEU A 103 -4.36 17.31 -11.11
CA LEU A 103 -5.33 16.91 -12.14
C LEU A 103 -6.68 17.60 -11.99
N ALA A 104 -7.09 17.92 -10.76
CA ALA A 104 -8.37 18.57 -10.49
C ALA A 104 -8.24 20.09 -10.31
N GLY A 105 -7.02 20.65 -10.33
CA GLY A 105 -6.78 22.06 -10.00
C GLY A 105 -7.06 22.39 -8.52
N GLU A 106 -7.02 21.38 -7.64
CA GLU A 106 -7.36 21.47 -6.22
C GLU A 106 -6.11 21.67 -5.33
N ARG A 107 -5.00 22.20 -5.86
CA ARG A 107 -3.72 22.32 -5.15
C ARG A 107 -3.86 22.96 -3.77
N ALA A 108 -4.63 24.04 -3.67
CA ALA A 108 -4.81 24.80 -2.42
C ALA A 108 -5.36 23.96 -1.26
N THR A 109 -6.16 22.94 -1.53
CA THR A 109 -6.75 22.05 -0.51
C THR A 109 -6.03 20.72 -0.41
N ALA A 110 -5.51 20.18 -1.52
CA ALA A 110 -4.88 18.88 -1.56
C ALA A 110 -3.44 18.89 -1.04
N TYR A 111 -2.66 19.93 -1.33
CA TYR A 111 -1.24 19.96 -0.96
C TYR A 111 -0.99 20.09 0.55
N PRO A 112 -1.79 20.86 1.32
CA PRO A 112 -1.68 20.84 2.77
C PRO A 112 -1.92 19.44 3.37
N LYS A 113 -2.85 18.66 2.80
CA LYS A 113 -3.09 17.27 3.21
C LYS A 113 -1.91 16.37 2.86
N ALA A 114 -1.39 16.49 1.64
CA ALA A 114 -0.22 15.75 1.20
C ALA A 114 0.99 16.00 2.11
N ARG A 115 1.23 17.27 2.48
CA ARG A 115 2.29 17.64 3.43
C ARG A 115 2.11 16.98 4.78
N SER A 116 0.93 17.11 5.37
CA SER A 116 0.63 16.52 6.66
C SER A 116 0.84 15.01 6.67
N ASP A 117 0.44 14.33 5.59
CA ASP A 117 0.62 12.87 5.46
C ASP A 117 2.10 12.49 5.30
N ALA A 118 2.85 13.19 4.45
CA ALA A 118 4.27 12.93 4.26
C ALA A 118 5.09 13.16 5.55
N GLU A 119 4.80 14.24 6.28
CA GLU A 119 5.42 14.52 7.58
C GLU A 119 5.08 13.43 8.60
N LYS A 120 3.83 12.96 8.62
CA LYS A 120 3.42 11.87 9.52
C LYS A 120 4.11 10.55 9.19
N ALA A 121 4.27 10.23 7.91
CA ALA A 121 5.00 9.04 7.48
C ALA A 121 6.46 9.05 7.96
N VAL A 122 7.14 10.19 7.87
CA VAL A 122 8.52 10.37 8.37
C VAL A 122 8.58 10.27 9.89
N GLU A 123 7.61 10.84 10.61
CA GLU A 123 7.51 10.74 12.07
C GLU A 123 7.39 9.28 12.54
N ILE A 124 6.51 8.51 11.89
CA ILE A 124 6.25 7.11 12.27
C ILE A 124 7.42 6.20 11.88
N ALA A 125 7.94 6.34 10.67
CA ALA A 125 9.00 5.48 10.14
C ALA A 125 10.14 6.31 9.52
N PRO A 126 11.06 6.87 10.34
CA PRO A 126 12.16 7.72 9.88
C PRO A 126 13.18 7.04 8.96
N ALA A 127 13.10 5.72 8.78
CA ALA A 127 13.96 4.95 7.88
C ALA A 127 13.24 4.51 6.58
N LEU A 128 11.94 4.80 6.45
CA LEU A 128 11.15 4.46 5.28
C LEU A 128 11.48 5.42 4.12
N ALA A 129 11.98 4.89 3.01
CA ALA A 129 12.40 5.69 1.87
C ALA A 129 11.21 6.42 1.21
N GLU A 130 10.07 5.75 1.14
CA GLU A 130 8.80 6.21 0.57
C GLU A 130 8.29 7.45 1.31
N ALA A 131 8.50 7.55 2.63
CA ALA A 131 8.13 8.72 3.41
C ALA A 131 8.90 9.98 2.96
N TYR A 132 10.22 9.86 2.73
CA TYR A 132 11.02 10.96 2.22
C TYR A 132 10.76 11.24 0.74
N ALA A 133 10.45 10.23 -0.06
CA ALA A 133 10.05 10.41 -1.45
C ALA A 133 8.77 11.26 -1.54
N ALA A 134 7.74 10.93 -0.74
CA ALA A 134 6.51 11.70 -0.63
C ALA A 134 6.78 13.15 -0.17
N LEU A 135 7.64 13.34 0.84
CA LEU A 135 8.00 14.69 1.30
C LEU A 135 8.74 15.49 0.22
N GLY A 136 9.64 14.84 -0.52
CA GLY A 136 10.33 15.44 -1.66
C GLY A 136 9.36 15.93 -2.74
N TRP A 137 8.39 15.09 -3.10
CA TRP A 137 7.34 15.44 -4.06
C TRP A 137 6.50 16.65 -3.61
N VAL A 138 6.04 16.64 -2.35
CA VAL A 138 5.25 17.74 -1.80
C VAL A 138 6.03 19.06 -1.82
N ARG A 139 7.32 19.04 -1.46
CA ARG A 139 8.15 20.24 -1.49
C ARG A 139 8.42 20.72 -2.90
N PHE A 140 8.73 19.80 -3.81
CA PHE A 140 9.03 20.12 -5.21
C PHE A 140 7.87 20.85 -5.89
N PHE A 141 6.64 20.39 -5.69
CA PHE A 141 5.49 21.01 -6.34
C PHE A 141 4.81 22.11 -5.52
N GLY A 142 4.94 22.06 -4.19
CA GLY A 142 4.15 22.90 -3.27
C GLY A 142 4.85 24.14 -2.76
N GLU A 143 6.18 24.21 -2.87
CA GLU A 143 6.99 25.29 -2.29
C GLU A 143 7.89 26.01 -3.32
N TRP A 144 7.83 25.63 -4.60
CA TRP A 144 8.54 26.27 -5.71
C TRP A 144 7.60 27.02 -6.65
#